data_AF-A0A7J8VUC5-F1
#
_entry.id   AF-A0A7J8VUC5-F1
#
_cell.length_a   1.000
_cell.length_b   1.000
_cell.length_c   1.000
_cell.angle_alpha   90.00
_cell.angle_beta   90.00
_cell.angle_gamma   90.00
#
_symmetry.space_group_name_H-M   'P 1'
#
loop_
_entity.id
_entity.type
_entity.pdbx_description
1 polymer ?
#
loop_
_entity_poly.entity_id
_entity_poly.type
_entity_poly.pdbx_seq_one_letter_code
_entity_poly.pdbx_strand_id
1 'polypeptide(L)'
;IPKGTTQVVLRGKLTKVACAFAFALCQKSIQVSVLREDEYEKLDKLLGTKSEGKLTWLVGDGLSEVEQRKASKGTLFIPFSQFPPKKLRTDCFYHTTPALQIPLAFENVDSCENWLPRRVMSKWRIAGLVHALEGWEEHECGYTTSNIEKVWEAALKHGFQPLKVPTHLKS
;
A
#
# COMPACT_ATOMS: atom_id res chain seq x y z
N ILE A 1 -6.95 -2.58 2.11
CA ILE A 1 -7.10 -2.21 3.54
C ILE A 1 -8.11 -3.18 4.16
N PRO A 2 -7.90 -3.65 5.40
CA PRO A 2 -8.84 -4.55 6.07
C PRO A 2 -10.27 -3.99 6.06
N LYS A 3 -11.27 -4.87 5.96
CA LYS A 3 -12.67 -4.46 6.04
C LYS A 3 -12.95 -3.94 7.46
N GLY A 4 -13.70 -2.84 7.56
CA GLY A 4 -14.01 -2.21 8.85
C GLY A 4 -12.96 -1.22 9.37
N THR A 5 -11.87 -0.99 8.63
CA THR A 5 -10.93 0.09 8.98
C THR A 5 -11.59 1.45 8.76
N THR A 6 -11.74 2.23 9.84
CA THR A 6 -12.31 3.59 9.81
C THR A 6 -11.24 4.68 9.80
N GLN A 7 -10.01 4.36 10.25
CA GLN A 7 -8.91 5.30 10.32
C GLN A 7 -7.60 4.66 9.86
N VAL A 8 -6.77 5.44 9.18
CA VAL A 8 -5.43 5.04 8.73
C VAL A 8 -4.41 6.13 9.02
N VAL A 9 -3.18 5.74 9.36
CA VAL A 9 -2.06 6.66 9.52
C VAL A 9 -1.22 6.64 8.26
N LEU A 10 -0.97 7.81 7.66
CA LEU A 10 -0.09 7.95 6.50
C LEU A 10 1.29 8.43 6.94
N ARG A 11 2.34 7.65 6.64
CA ARG A 11 3.75 7.94 6.96
C ARG A 11 4.64 7.89 5.72
N GLY A 12 5.78 8.56 5.83
CA GLY A 12 6.77 8.68 4.76
C GLY A 12 6.64 10.00 4.01
N LYS A 13 7.38 10.14 2.90
CA LYS A 13 7.39 11.33 2.07
C LYS A 13 6.01 11.57 1.43
N LEU A 14 5.57 12.83 1.42
CA LEU A 14 4.37 13.25 0.69
C LEU A 14 4.66 13.28 -0.81
N THR A 15 4.30 12.20 -1.48
CA THR A 15 4.41 12.05 -2.94
C THR A 15 3.04 12.14 -3.61
N LYS A 16 3.00 12.25 -4.95
CA LYS A 16 1.75 12.13 -5.73
C LYS A 16 0.92 10.91 -5.33
N VAL A 17 1.58 9.78 -5.13
CA VAL A 17 0.94 8.51 -4.72
C VAL A 17 0.36 8.63 -3.31
N ALA A 18 1.10 9.23 -2.36
CA ALA A 18 0.59 9.45 -1.00
C ALA A 18 -0.66 10.34 -1.00
N CYS A 19 -0.66 11.42 -1.78
CA CYS A 19 -1.82 12.30 -1.94
C CYS A 19 -3.01 11.57 -2.57
N ALA A 20 -2.78 10.76 -3.61
CA ALA A 20 -3.83 9.96 -4.24
C ALA A 20 -4.44 8.94 -3.26
N PHE A 21 -3.63 8.29 -2.42
CA PHE A 21 -4.13 7.43 -1.35
C PHE A 21 -4.99 8.20 -0.35
N ALA A 22 -4.50 9.34 0.14
CA ALA A 22 -5.25 10.15 1.09
C ALA A 22 -6.61 10.55 0.52
N PHE A 23 -6.63 11.06 -0.72
CA PHE A 23 -7.85 11.46 -1.41
C PHE A 23 -8.84 10.29 -1.59
N ALA A 24 -8.37 9.15 -2.12
CA ALA A 24 -9.21 7.98 -2.36
C ALA A 24 -9.79 7.37 -1.07
N LEU A 25 -9.06 7.47 0.05
CA LEU A 25 -9.53 6.99 1.35
C LEU A 25 -10.54 7.94 1.98
N CYS A 26 -10.31 9.25 1.89
CA CYS A 26 -11.28 10.26 2.33
C CYS A 26 -12.61 10.14 1.57
N GLN A 27 -12.57 9.86 0.26
CA GLN A 27 -13.78 9.58 -0.54
C GLN A 27 -14.55 8.34 -0.08
N LYS A 28 -13.86 7.38 0.57
CA LYS A 28 -14.46 6.18 1.17
C LYS A 28 -14.83 6.37 2.65
N SER A 29 -14.87 7.62 3.13
CA SER A 29 -15.15 7.98 4.53
C SER A 29 -14.17 7.35 5.53
N ILE A 30 -12.94 7.05 5.09
CA ILE A 30 -11.85 6.60 5.97
C ILE A 30 -11.04 7.84 6.37
N GLN A 31 -10.88 8.06 7.66
CA GLN A 31 -10.10 9.16 8.18
C GLN A 31 -8.60 8.90 7.96
N VAL A 32 -7.91 9.87 7.35
CA VAL A 32 -6.47 9.79 7.10
C VAL A 32 -5.75 10.77 8.01
N SER A 33 -4.94 10.23 8.93
CA SER A 33 -4.11 11.03 9.83
C SER A 33 -2.69 11.09 9.29
N VAL A 34 -2.20 12.30 9.04
CA VAL A 34 -0.79 12.58 8.76
C VAL A 34 -0.19 13.12 10.05
N LEU A 35 0.67 12.35 10.70
CA LEU A 35 1.26 12.76 11.97
C LEU A 35 2.56 13.54 11.73
N ARG A 36 2.84 14.56 12.52
CA ARG A 36 4.18 15.14 12.66
C ARG A 36 4.92 14.49 13.83
N GLU A 37 6.23 14.71 13.95
CA GLU A 37 7.05 14.10 15.01
C GLU A 37 6.58 14.44 16.43
N ASP A 38 5.94 15.60 16.61
CA ASP A 38 5.39 16.12 17.87
C ASP A 38 3.96 15.63 18.16
N GLU A 39 3.28 15.01 17.20
CA GLU A 39 1.89 14.58 17.34
C GLU A 39 1.75 13.11 17.79
N TYR A 40 2.86 12.41 17.93
CA TYR A 40 2.89 11.00 18.36
C TYR A 40 2.33 10.78 19.77
N GLU A 41 2.57 11.71 20.71
CA GLU A 41 2.03 11.61 22.07
C GLU A 41 0.50 11.85 22.11
N LYS A 42 -0.03 12.54 21.11
CA LYS A 42 -1.47 12.76 20.95
C LYS A 42 -2.14 11.57 20.27
N LEU A 43 -1.40 10.70 19.60
CA LEU A 43 -1.94 9.52 18.92
C LEU A 43 -2.64 8.59 19.90
N ASP A 44 -2.06 8.37 21.08
CA ASP A 44 -2.64 7.49 22.13
C ASP A 44 -3.93 8.08 22.73
N LYS A 45 -4.04 9.42 22.73
CA LYS A 45 -5.23 10.16 23.22
C LYS A 45 -6.31 10.32 22.15
N LEU A 46 -5.93 10.55 20.88
CA LEU A 46 -6.84 10.66 19.73
C LEU A 46 -7.44 9.31 19.33
N LEU A 47 -6.67 8.23 19.47
CA LEU A 47 -7.12 6.86 19.24
C LEU A 47 -7.81 6.25 20.47
N GLY A 48 -8.26 7.12 21.39
CA GLY A 48 -8.96 6.85 22.64
C GLY A 48 -9.23 5.38 22.92
N THR A 49 -8.56 4.85 23.94
CA THR A 49 -8.99 3.69 24.75
C THR A 49 -10.18 2.92 24.15
N LYS A 50 -9.88 1.85 23.39
CA LYS A 50 -10.82 0.88 22.75
C LYS A 50 -11.06 1.03 21.23
N SER A 51 -10.02 1.21 20.43
CA SER A 51 -10.02 0.50 19.14
C SER A 51 -9.53 -0.94 19.39
N GLU A 52 -10.45 -1.88 19.59
CA GLU A 52 -10.16 -3.32 19.48
C GLU A 52 -9.66 -3.71 18.07
N GLY A 53 -9.70 -2.77 17.11
CA GLY A 53 -9.17 -2.92 15.76
C GLY A 53 -7.68 -2.63 15.66
N LYS A 54 -6.97 -3.49 14.91
CA LYS A 54 -5.56 -3.32 14.52
C LYS A 54 -5.37 -2.00 13.76
N LEU A 55 -4.53 -1.12 14.28
CA LEU A 55 -4.18 0.15 13.62
C LEU A 55 -3.49 -0.12 12.27
N THR A 56 -3.93 0.56 11.21
CA THR A 56 -3.35 0.38 9.86
C THR A 56 -2.51 1.60 9.48
N TRP A 57 -1.25 1.38 9.16
CA TRP A 57 -0.30 2.40 8.71
C TRP A 57 0.00 2.21 7.23
N LEU A 58 -0.24 3.24 6.44
CA LEU A 58 0.23 3.35 5.06
C LEU A 58 1.61 3.98 5.08
N VAL A 59 2.63 3.26 4.61
CA VAL A 59 4.02 3.69 4.74
C VAL A 59 4.71 3.84 3.40
N GLY A 60 5.29 5.02 3.17
CA GLY A 60 6.10 5.33 2.00
C GLY A 60 7.59 5.39 2.33
N ASP A 61 8.36 5.87 1.36
CA ASP A 61 9.79 6.10 1.54
C ASP A 61 10.03 7.13 2.65
N GLY A 62 11.11 6.94 3.41
CA GLY A 62 11.45 7.83 4.52
C GLY A 62 10.77 7.51 5.85
N LEU A 63 10.08 6.37 5.99
CA LEU A 63 9.68 5.84 7.30
C LEU A 63 10.94 5.62 8.16
N SER A 64 11.06 6.34 9.27
CA SER A 64 12.22 6.23 10.14
C SER A 64 12.11 5.05 11.12
N GLU A 65 13.25 4.56 11.61
CA GLU A 65 13.25 3.49 12.61
C GLU A 65 12.58 3.92 13.91
N VAL A 66 12.74 5.19 14.29
CA VAL A 66 12.14 5.80 15.49
C VAL A 66 10.62 5.83 15.36
N GLU A 67 10.10 6.25 14.21
CA GLU A 67 8.66 6.27 13.92
C GLU A 67 8.05 4.87 13.96
N GLN A 68 8.74 3.89 13.37
CA GLN A 68 8.25 2.50 13.36
C GLN A 68 8.23 1.90 14.77
N ARG A 69 9.20 2.25 15.63
CA ARG A 69 9.23 1.83 17.04
C ARG A 69 8.10 2.44 17.86
N LYS A 70 7.60 3.64 17.50
CA LYS A 70 6.46 4.29 18.17
C LYS A 70 5.09 3.71 17.81
N ALA A 71 4.99 2.83 16.82
CA ALA A 71 3.72 2.20 16.46
C ALA A 71 3.14 1.35 17.62
N SER A 72 1.83 1.16 17.68
CA SER A 72 1.24 0.29 18.70
C SER A 72 1.42 -1.19 18.35
N LYS A 73 1.39 -2.08 19.35
CA LYS A 73 1.44 -3.53 19.15
C LYS A 73 0.29 -3.97 18.24
N GLY A 74 0.59 -4.86 17.29
CA GLY A 74 -0.40 -5.37 16.32
C GLY A 74 -0.71 -4.42 15.15
N THR A 75 0.04 -3.31 15.01
CA THR A 75 -0.08 -2.40 13.86
C THR A 75 0.18 -3.15 12.54
N LEU A 76 -0.64 -2.88 11.53
CA LEU A 76 -0.50 -3.37 10.17
C LEU A 76 0.17 -2.32 9.28
N PHE A 77 1.39 -2.58 8.87
CA PHE A 77 2.13 -1.76 7.92
C PHE A 77 1.82 -2.19 6.48
N ILE A 78 1.23 -1.30 5.69
CA ILE A 78 0.97 -1.47 4.26
C ILE A 78 1.85 -0.49 3.50
N PRO A 79 2.89 -0.95 2.80
CA PRO A 79 3.74 -0.04 2.05
C PRO A 79 3.07 0.44 0.77
N PHE A 80 3.39 1.68 0.38
CA PHE A 80 3.15 2.19 -0.97
C PHE A 80 4.46 2.65 -1.66
N SER A 81 5.61 2.46 -1.00
CA SER A 81 6.95 2.66 -1.53
C SER A 81 7.40 1.52 -2.43
N GLN A 82 8.36 1.81 -3.32
CA GLN A 82 8.95 0.82 -4.22
C GLN A 82 9.54 -0.37 -3.45
N PHE A 83 10.35 -0.05 -2.44
CA PHE A 83 10.99 -1.04 -1.60
C PHE A 83 10.12 -1.37 -0.38
N PRO A 84 10.11 -2.64 0.06
CA PRO A 84 9.42 -3.02 1.27
C PRO A 84 10.09 -2.35 2.48
N PRO A 85 9.31 -1.99 3.52
CA PRO A 85 9.85 -1.40 4.73
C PRO A 85 10.67 -2.43 5.50
N LYS A 86 11.72 -1.97 6.18
CA LYS A 86 12.45 -2.80 7.14
C LYS A 86 11.48 -3.26 8.23
N LYS A 87 11.56 -4.53 8.62
CA LYS A 87 10.75 -5.12 9.69
C LYS A 87 11.50 -5.01 11.01
N LEU A 88 11.32 -3.92 11.76
CA LEU A 88 12.03 -3.72 13.05
C LEU A 88 11.24 -4.22 14.25
N ARG A 89 9.93 -4.40 14.12
CA ARG A 89 9.05 -4.88 15.19
C ARG A 89 8.54 -6.27 14.87
N THR A 90 8.70 -7.20 15.81
CA THR A 90 8.21 -8.59 15.67
C THR A 90 6.74 -8.73 16.08
N ASP A 91 6.22 -7.76 16.84
CA ASP A 91 4.85 -7.73 17.35
C ASP A 91 3.88 -6.96 16.44
N CYS A 92 4.29 -6.68 15.20
CA CYS A 92 3.53 -5.97 14.17
C CYS A 92 3.48 -6.77 12.86
N PHE A 93 2.52 -6.43 12.00
CA PHE A 93 2.31 -7.10 10.72
C PHE A 93 2.82 -6.23 9.58
N TYR A 94 3.50 -6.84 8.61
CA TYR A 94 4.08 -6.14 7.47
C TYR A 94 3.60 -6.77 6.18
N HIS A 95 2.87 -5.98 5.39
CA HIS A 95 2.65 -6.32 3.99
C HIS A 95 3.90 -6.04 3.17
N THR A 96 3.99 -6.75 2.05
CA THR A 96 4.92 -6.44 0.99
C THR A 96 4.41 -5.28 0.15
N THR A 97 5.29 -4.75 -0.68
CA THR A 97 4.99 -3.84 -1.77
C THR A 97 3.71 -4.24 -2.53
N PRO A 98 2.82 -3.30 -2.90
CA PRO A 98 1.61 -3.61 -3.64
C PRO A 98 1.94 -4.30 -4.97
N ALA A 99 1.42 -5.50 -5.15
CA ALA A 99 1.73 -6.37 -6.27
C ALA A 99 0.51 -7.20 -6.69
N LEU A 100 0.56 -7.77 -7.89
CA LEU A 100 -0.43 -8.69 -8.44
C LEU A 100 0.26 -9.95 -8.95
N GLN A 101 -0.50 -11.04 -8.99
CA GLN A 101 -0.12 -12.26 -9.67
C GLN A 101 -0.16 -12.02 -11.18
N ILE A 102 0.88 -12.48 -11.87
CA ILE A 102 1.02 -12.39 -13.33
C ILE A 102 0.26 -13.56 -13.98
N PRO A 103 -0.51 -13.31 -15.06
CA PRO A 103 -1.25 -14.35 -15.78
C PRO A 103 -0.33 -15.47 -16.30
N LEU A 104 -0.88 -16.68 -16.44
CA LEU A 104 -0.13 -17.86 -16.88
C LEU A 104 0.42 -17.73 -18.31
N ALA A 105 -0.25 -16.94 -19.16
CA ALA A 105 0.15 -16.69 -20.54
C ALA A 105 1.50 -15.99 -20.69
N PHE A 106 2.02 -15.34 -19.64
CA PHE A 106 3.33 -14.71 -19.67
C PHE A 106 4.39 -15.77 -19.38
N GLU A 107 5.20 -16.06 -20.39
CA GLU A 107 6.31 -17.01 -20.33
C GLU A 107 7.60 -16.33 -19.83
N ASN A 108 8.51 -17.12 -19.27
CA ASN A 108 9.85 -16.66 -18.83
C ASN A 108 9.83 -15.51 -17.80
N VAL A 109 8.78 -15.45 -16.97
CA VAL A 109 8.70 -14.50 -15.85
C VAL A 109 8.96 -15.22 -14.52
N ASP A 110 10.20 -15.10 -14.04
CA ASP A 110 10.61 -15.61 -12.74
C ASP A 110 10.23 -14.64 -11.62
N SER A 111 11.12 -13.71 -11.27
CA SER A 111 10.86 -12.65 -10.29
C SER A 111 11.33 -11.32 -10.87
N CYS A 112 10.41 -10.35 -10.94
CA CYS A 112 10.72 -8.99 -11.39
C CYS A 112 11.32 -8.12 -10.28
N GLU A 113 11.09 -8.49 -9.03
CA GLU A 113 11.60 -7.82 -7.84
C GLU A 113 12.01 -8.86 -6.79
N ASN A 114 13.27 -8.82 -6.34
CA ASN A 114 13.87 -9.86 -5.47
C ASN A 114 13.11 -10.16 -4.16
N TRP A 115 12.24 -9.25 -3.71
CA TRP A 115 11.42 -9.40 -2.50
C TRP A 115 9.99 -9.89 -2.78
N LEU A 116 9.62 -10.11 -4.05
CA LEU A 116 8.34 -10.66 -4.46
C LEU A 116 8.48 -12.15 -4.84
N PRO A 117 7.44 -12.96 -4.59
CA PRO A 117 7.40 -14.36 -5.04
C PRO A 117 7.50 -14.48 -6.56
N ARG A 118 7.74 -15.71 -7.04
CA ARG A 118 7.71 -16.00 -8.48
C ARG A 118 6.35 -15.67 -9.08
N ARG A 119 6.37 -15.16 -10.32
CA ARG A 119 5.18 -14.75 -11.07
C ARG A 119 4.33 -13.68 -10.35
N VAL A 120 4.95 -12.88 -9.49
CA VAL A 120 4.34 -11.73 -8.84
C VAL A 120 5.10 -10.48 -9.27
N MET A 121 4.38 -9.42 -9.64
CA MET A 121 4.97 -8.17 -10.09
C MET A 121 4.30 -7.00 -9.39
N SER A 122 5.09 -5.97 -9.08
CA SER A 122 4.58 -4.74 -8.47
C SER A 122 3.54 -4.02 -9.33
N LYS A 123 2.61 -3.32 -8.68
CA LYS A 123 1.51 -2.64 -9.37
C LYS A 123 1.98 -1.57 -10.36
N TRP A 124 3.07 -0.84 -10.09
CA TRP A 124 3.58 0.18 -11.02
C TRP A 124 4.23 -0.42 -12.26
N ARG A 125 4.91 -1.57 -12.15
CA ARG A 125 5.42 -2.28 -13.35
C ARG A 125 4.26 -2.76 -14.21
N ILE A 126 3.24 -3.32 -13.57
CA ILE A 126 2.01 -3.75 -14.26
C ILE A 126 1.30 -2.56 -14.89
N ALA A 127 1.21 -1.40 -14.22
CA ALA A 127 0.59 -0.22 -14.79
C ALA A 127 1.25 0.23 -16.10
N GLY A 128 2.60 0.16 -16.17
CA GLY A 128 3.34 0.43 -17.41
C GLY A 128 3.07 -0.61 -18.51
N LEU A 129 2.99 -1.90 -18.16
CA LEU A 129 2.63 -2.95 -19.11
C LEU A 129 1.21 -2.78 -19.65
N VAL A 130 0.24 -2.49 -18.77
CA VAL A 130 -1.16 -2.26 -19.15
C VAL A 130 -1.28 -1.04 -20.06
N HIS A 131 -0.55 0.05 -19.76
CA HIS A 131 -0.49 1.21 -20.66
C HIS A 131 -0.06 0.83 -22.08
N ALA A 132 1.02 0.04 -22.19
CA ALA A 132 1.52 -0.41 -23.49
C ALA A 132 0.55 -1.37 -24.20
N LEU A 133 -0.06 -2.31 -23.47
CA LEU A 133 -1.01 -3.28 -24.03
C LEU A 133 -2.31 -2.62 -24.52
N GLU A 134 -2.76 -1.55 -23.86
CA GLU A 134 -3.95 -0.80 -24.26
C GLU A 134 -3.64 0.31 -25.28
N GLY A 135 -2.37 0.54 -25.62
CA GLY A 135 -1.97 1.60 -26.56
C GLY A 135 -2.29 3.01 -26.06
N TRP A 136 -2.20 3.24 -24.74
CA TRP A 136 -2.44 4.57 -24.18
C TRP A 136 -1.20 5.46 -24.32
N GLU A 137 -1.35 6.57 -25.01
CA GLU A 137 -0.32 7.60 -25.21
C GLU A 137 -0.25 8.62 -24.05
N GLU A 138 -1.11 8.46 -23.05
CA GLU A 138 -1.14 9.33 -21.87
C GLU A 138 0.15 9.18 -21.05
N HIS A 139 0.60 10.27 -20.42
CA HIS A 139 1.80 10.27 -19.57
C HIS A 139 1.45 10.72 -18.15
N GLU A 140 1.82 9.91 -17.17
CA GLU A 140 1.62 10.23 -15.75
C GLU A 140 2.72 11.13 -15.16
N CYS A 141 2.94 12.29 -15.78
CA CYS A 141 3.94 13.26 -15.36
C CYS A 141 3.40 14.27 -14.32
N GLY A 142 4.27 14.74 -13.43
CA GLY A 142 3.89 15.72 -12.40
C GLY A 142 2.83 15.16 -11.45
N TYR A 143 1.72 15.87 -11.26
CA TYR A 143 0.56 15.42 -10.47
C TYR A 143 -0.55 14.80 -11.31
N THR A 144 -0.37 14.71 -12.63
CA THR A 144 -1.33 14.05 -13.51
C THR A 144 -1.33 12.55 -13.24
N THR A 145 -2.53 11.99 -13.08
CA THR A 145 -2.76 10.56 -12.84
C THR A 145 -3.82 10.08 -13.81
N SER A 146 -3.63 8.91 -14.38
CA SER A 146 -4.67 8.26 -15.18
C SER A 146 -5.86 7.91 -14.29
N ASN A 147 -7.01 7.66 -14.92
CA ASN A 147 -8.16 7.14 -14.20
C ASN A 147 -7.81 5.78 -13.56
N ILE A 148 -7.79 5.72 -12.22
CA ILE A 148 -7.31 4.56 -11.46
C ILE A 148 -8.22 3.34 -11.72
N GLU A 149 -9.52 3.55 -11.82
CA GLU A 149 -10.52 2.53 -12.12
C GLU A 149 -10.31 1.94 -13.52
N LYS A 150 -10.08 2.80 -14.54
CA LYS A 150 -9.77 2.39 -15.92
C LYS A 150 -8.53 1.49 -15.97
N VAL A 151 -7.44 1.90 -15.29
CA VAL A 151 -6.19 1.11 -15.24
C VAL A 151 -6.41 -0.22 -14.50
N TRP A 152 -7.18 -0.19 -13.41
CA TRP A 152 -7.48 -1.38 -12.61
C TRP A 152 -8.30 -2.41 -13.38
N GLU A 153 -9.34 -2.00 -14.07
CA GLU A 153 -10.17 -2.86 -14.90
C GLU A 153 -9.38 -3.47 -16.06
N ALA A 154 -8.56 -2.67 -16.73
CA ALA A 154 -7.68 -3.15 -17.80
C ALA A 154 -6.67 -4.19 -17.27
N ALA A 155 -6.08 -3.96 -16.09
CA ALA A 155 -5.19 -4.94 -15.46
C ALA A 155 -5.90 -6.30 -15.21
N LEU A 156 -7.14 -6.27 -14.72
CA LEU A 156 -7.91 -7.50 -14.51
C LEU A 156 -8.27 -8.18 -15.84
N LYS A 157 -8.61 -7.41 -16.89
CA LYS A 157 -8.90 -7.90 -18.24
C LYS A 157 -7.70 -8.62 -18.86
N HIS A 158 -6.49 -8.11 -18.63
CA HIS A 158 -5.23 -8.75 -19.05
C HIS A 158 -4.81 -9.94 -18.17
N GLY A 159 -5.63 -10.32 -17.18
CA GLY A 159 -5.42 -11.52 -16.37
C GLY A 159 -4.50 -11.33 -15.16
N PHE A 160 -4.11 -10.09 -14.83
CA PHE A 160 -3.43 -9.82 -13.56
C PHE A 160 -4.42 -9.98 -12.40
N GLN A 161 -4.00 -10.65 -11.32
CA GLN A 161 -4.90 -10.97 -10.21
C GLN A 161 -4.40 -10.41 -8.87
N PRO A 162 -5.31 -9.87 -8.02
CA PRO A 162 -4.96 -9.48 -6.66
C PRO A 162 -4.34 -10.65 -5.89
N LEU A 163 -3.25 -10.39 -5.19
CA LEU A 163 -2.66 -11.38 -4.29
C LEU A 163 -3.67 -11.72 -3.19
N LYS A 164 -3.87 -13.01 -2.96
CA LYS A 164 -4.58 -13.48 -1.76
C LYS A 164 -3.69 -13.16 -0.57
N VAL A 165 -4.12 -12.23 0.28
CA VAL A 165 -3.42 -11.95 1.54
C VAL A 165 -3.35 -13.27 2.32
N PRO A 166 -2.15 -13.71 2.75
CA PRO A 166 -2.05 -14.86 3.62
C PRO A 166 -2.92 -14.59 4.85
N THR A 167 -3.92 -15.44 5.08
CA THR A 167 -4.75 -15.42 6.29
C THR A 167 -3.90 -15.86 7.49
N HIS A 168 -2.94 -15.05 7.90
CA HIS A 168 -2.33 -15.13 9.24
C HIS A 168 -3.18 -14.39 10.29
N LEU A 169 -4.40 -14.00 9.91
CA LEU A 169 -5.49 -13.58 10.80
C LEU A 169 -6.38 -14.79 11.09
N LYS A 170 -5.83 -15.82 11.75
CA LYS A 170 -6.66 -16.72 12.56
C LYS A 170 -6.23 -16.53 13.99
N SER A 171 -7.23 -16.26 14.82
CA SER A 171 -7.19 -15.96 16.25
C SER A 171 -6.27 -16.88 17.03
#